data_AF-A0A352DPB1-F1
#
_entry.id   AF-A0A352DPB1-F1
#
_cell.length_a   1.000
_cell.length_b   1.000
_cell.length_c   1.000
_cell.angle_alpha   90.00
_cell.angle_beta   90.00
_cell.angle_gamma   90.00
#
_symmetry.space_group_name_H-M   'P 1'
#
loop_
_entity.id
_entity.type
_entity.pdbx_description
1 polymer ?
#
loop_
_entity_poly.entity_id
_entity_poly.type
_entity_poly.pdbx_seq_one_letter_code
_entity_poly.pdbx_strand_id
1 'polypeptide(L)'
;MTYLLNSIDDAIDRKFLVTKTVAGQAEAGTLVHIMGGSQDGTGVSVDYRVGNTYEDFNIKFNTLKEFSKWARPDNFIVRHYDKLDKFDIQQYIKVSSASFTTFCLPILIVALILIWLIALLLIKPVVVKFIFGICMSILVAFLVFRFYHNRRMKMLTKLYSKIGSGWAGGGISIN
;
A
#
# COMPACT_ATOMS: atom_id res chain seq x y z
N MET A 1 -5.56 -8.72 4.54
CA MET A 1 -5.38 -10.16 4.33
C MET A 1 -4.71 -10.34 2.99
N THR A 2 -3.52 -10.94 2.98
CA THR A 2 -2.83 -11.34 1.74
C THR A 2 -3.69 -12.42 1.11
N TYR A 3 -4.24 -12.19 -0.08
CA TYR A 3 -4.86 -13.26 -0.84
C TYR A 3 -3.75 -14.27 -1.14
N LEU A 4 -3.76 -15.40 -0.45
CA LEU A 4 -2.89 -16.53 -0.75
C LEU A 4 -3.57 -17.26 -1.91
N LEU A 5 -3.11 -16.97 -3.13
CA LEU A 5 -3.37 -17.84 -4.26
C LEU A 5 -2.79 -19.22 -3.92
N ASN A 6 -3.57 -20.28 -4.15
CA ASN A 6 -3.11 -21.66 -3.89
C ASN A 6 -2.37 -22.20 -5.13
N SER A 7 -2.77 -21.78 -6.32
CA SER A 7 -2.08 -22.02 -7.59
C SER A 7 -2.07 -20.76 -8.45
N ILE A 8 -1.26 -20.74 -9.52
CA ILE A 8 -1.32 -19.66 -10.53
C ILE A 8 -2.62 -19.71 -11.35
N ASP A 9 -3.23 -20.89 -11.49
CA ASP A 9 -4.50 -21.07 -12.21
C ASP A 9 -5.62 -20.25 -11.56
N ASP A 10 -5.60 -20.09 -10.24
CA ASP A 10 -6.54 -19.23 -9.50
C ASP A 10 -6.44 -17.75 -9.90
N ALA A 11 -5.33 -17.34 -10.52
CA ALA A 11 -5.11 -15.97 -10.98
C ALA A 11 -5.55 -15.75 -12.44
N ILE A 12 -5.71 -16.82 -13.24
CA ILE A 12 -6.11 -16.73 -14.65
C ILE A 12 -7.52 -16.13 -14.77
N ASP A 13 -7.75 -15.34 -15.82
CA ASP A 13 -8.98 -14.62 -16.11
C ASP A 13 -9.40 -13.60 -15.04
N ARG A 14 -8.46 -13.20 -14.18
CA ARG A 14 -8.68 -12.19 -13.15
C ARG A 14 -7.82 -10.97 -13.38
N LYS A 15 -8.38 -9.82 -12.96
CA LYS A 15 -7.69 -8.53 -12.99
C LYS A 15 -6.94 -8.32 -11.68
N PHE A 16 -5.69 -7.89 -11.78
CA PHE A 16 -4.85 -7.55 -10.64
C PHE A 16 -4.33 -6.13 -10.75
N LEU A 17 -4.11 -5.50 -9.60
CA LEU A 17 -3.48 -4.21 -9.49
C LEU A 17 -1.96 -4.37 -9.38
N VAL A 18 -1.22 -3.80 -10.33
CA VAL A 18 0.24 -3.77 -10.29
C VAL A 18 0.70 -2.84 -9.18
N THR A 19 1.52 -3.35 -8.27
CA THR A 19 2.05 -2.60 -7.12
C THR A 19 3.50 -2.18 -7.28
N LYS A 20 4.25 -2.85 -8.16
CA LYS A 20 5.65 -2.54 -8.44
C LYS A 20 5.86 -2.41 -9.96
N THR A 21 6.44 -1.29 -10.38
CA THR A 21 6.73 -1.00 -11.78
C THR A 21 7.77 -1.97 -12.35
N VAL A 22 7.52 -2.45 -13.55
CA VAL A 22 8.46 -3.13 -14.43
C VAL A 22 8.65 -2.24 -15.65
N ALA A 23 9.87 -1.74 -15.84
CA ALA A 23 10.17 -0.78 -16.90
C ALA A 23 9.87 -1.40 -18.27
N GLY A 24 9.16 -0.64 -19.12
CA GLY A 24 8.79 -1.08 -20.47
C GLY A 24 7.68 -2.15 -20.53
N GLN A 25 7.03 -2.48 -19.41
CA GLN A 25 5.90 -3.43 -19.41
C GLN A 25 4.69 -2.88 -18.66
N ALA A 26 4.80 -2.71 -17.34
CA ALA A 26 3.66 -2.34 -16.51
C ALA A 26 4.07 -1.41 -15.35
N GLU A 27 3.37 -0.28 -15.25
CA GLU A 27 3.61 0.68 -14.18
C GLU A 27 2.76 0.40 -12.94
N ALA A 28 3.31 0.70 -11.75
CA ALA A 28 2.54 0.65 -10.51
C ALA A 28 1.29 1.53 -10.59
N GLY A 29 0.17 0.99 -10.11
CA GLY A 29 -1.14 1.60 -10.21
C GLY A 29 -1.93 1.22 -11.47
N THR A 30 -1.37 0.40 -12.36
CA THR A 30 -2.07 -0.08 -13.56
C THR A 30 -2.79 -1.40 -13.29
N LEU A 31 -3.90 -1.65 -13.96
CA LEU A 31 -4.55 -2.97 -13.97
C LEU A 31 -3.94 -3.86 -15.03
N VAL A 32 -3.68 -5.12 -14.65
CA VAL A 32 -3.30 -6.19 -15.57
C VAL A 32 -4.34 -7.29 -15.53
N HIS A 33 -4.63 -7.88 -16.67
CA HIS A 33 -5.47 -9.05 -16.80
C HIS A 33 -4.58 -10.27 -17.03
N ILE A 34 -4.68 -11.28 -16.17
CA ILE A 34 -3.87 -12.49 -16.31
C ILE A 34 -4.55 -13.38 -17.33
N MET A 35 -3.88 -13.59 -18.47
CA MET A 35 -4.39 -14.38 -19.59
C MET A 35 -4.00 -15.85 -19.46
N GLY A 36 -2.89 -16.12 -18.76
CA GLY A 36 -2.37 -17.46 -18.59
C GLY A 36 -1.24 -17.47 -17.57
N GLY A 37 -0.89 -18.66 -17.11
CA GLY A 37 0.26 -18.85 -16.27
C GLY A 37 0.66 -20.31 -16.22
N SER A 38 1.92 -20.55 -15.91
CA SER A 38 2.44 -21.89 -15.65
C SER A 38 3.29 -21.85 -14.39
N GLN A 39 3.16 -22.89 -13.58
CA GLN A 39 3.97 -23.08 -12.39
C GLN A 39 4.77 -24.36 -12.60
N ASP A 40 6.09 -24.22 -12.63
CA ASP A 40 7.02 -25.33 -12.71
C ASP A 40 7.95 -25.33 -11.47
N GLY A 41 8.82 -26.33 -11.36
CA GLY A 41 9.76 -26.43 -10.24
C GLY A 41 10.79 -25.29 -10.20
N THR A 42 10.87 -24.47 -11.25
CA THR A 42 11.83 -23.36 -11.38
C THR A 42 11.19 -22.00 -11.11
N GLY A 43 9.86 -21.88 -11.16
CA GLY A 43 9.15 -20.66 -10.84
C GLY A 43 7.72 -20.60 -11.37
N VAL A 44 7.22 -19.37 -11.48
CA VAL A 44 5.88 -19.03 -11.95
C VAL A 44 6.01 -18.09 -13.14
N SER A 45 5.59 -18.54 -14.31
CA SER A 45 5.45 -17.72 -15.51
C SER A 45 4.03 -17.19 -15.59
N VAL A 46 3.86 -15.91 -15.90
CA VAL A 46 2.56 -15.24 -15.97
C VAL A 46 2.47 -14.45 -17.25
N ASP A 47 1.48 -14.79 -18.07
CA ASP A 47 1.09 -14.05 -19.27
C ASP A 47 -0.02 -13.08 -18.89
N TYR A 48 0.19 -11.79 -19.17
CA TYR A 48 -0.75 -10.75 -18.77
C TYR A 48 -0.90 -9.67 -19.83
N ARG A 49 -2.10 -9.10 -19.87
CA ARG A 49 -2.45 -7.94 -20.71
C ARG A 49 -2.55 -6.69 -19.87
N VAL A 50 -1.92 -5.60 -20.31
CA VAL A 50 -2.04 -4.30 -19.63
C VAL A 50 -3.36 -3.64 -20.01
N GLY A 51 -4.15 -3.21 -19.03
CA GLY A 51 -5.53 -2.77 -19.27
C GLY A 51 -5.70 -1.49 -20.09
N ASN A 52 -4.71 -0.59 -20.13
CA ASN A 52 -4.78 0.67 -20.86
C ASN A 52 -4.17 0.61 -22.27
N THR A 53 -3.07 -0.13 -22.45
CA THR A 53 -2.40 -0.26 -23.76
C THR A 53 -2.87 -1.50 -24.53
N TYR A 54 -3.51 -2.46 -23.85
CA TYR A 54 -3.89 -3.77 -24.39
C TYR A 54 -2.71 -4.60 -24.90
N GLU A 55 -1.48 -4.23 -24.53
CA GLU A 55 -0.27 -4.97 -24.85
C GLU A 55 -0.13 -6.20 -23.96
N ASP A 56 0.35 -7.28 -24.57
CA ASP A 56 0.58 -8.56 -23.91
C ASP A 56 2.05 -8.70 -23.53
N PHE A 57 2.30 -9.11 -22.29
CA PHE A 57 3.63 -9.35 -21.76
C PHE A 57 3.68 -10.67 -21.00
N ASN A 58 4.90 -11.21 -20.92
CA ASN A 58 5.21 -12.36 -20.07
C ASN A 58 6.21 -11.92 -18.99
N ILE A 59 5.98 -12.37 -17.76
CA ILE A 59 6.91 -12.19 -16.65
C ILE A 59 7.08 -13.48 -15.87
N LYS A 60 8.30 -13.73 -15.41
CA LYS A 60 8.63 -14.87 -14.57
C LYS A 60 8.97 -14.43 -13.15
N PHE A 61 8.44 -15.15 -12.17
CA PHE A 61 8.71 -15.01 -10.75
C PHE A 61 9.30 -16.30 -10.20
N ASN A 62 10.10 -16.21 -9.14
CA ASN A 62 10.65 -17.43 -8.53
C ASN A 62 9.58 -18.17 -7.71
N THR A 63 8.59 -17.45 -7.19
CA THR A 63 7.53 -18.01 -6.35
C THR A 63 6.20 -17.30 -6.58
N LEU A 64 5.10 -17.99 -6.29
CA LEU A 64 3.75 -17.40 -6.29
C LEU A 64 3.63 -16.21 -5.31
N LYS A 65 4.42 -16.23 -4.24
CA LYS A 65 4.49 -15.11 -3.28
C LYS A 65 5.09 -13.86 -3.89
N GLU A 66 6.05 -13.98 -4.81
CA GLU A 66 6.61 -12.84 -5.53
C GLU A 66 5.60 -12.28 -6.53
N PHE A 67 4.86 -13.14 -7.23
CA PHE A 67 3.72 -12.71 -8.05
C PHE A 67 2.70 -11.92 -7.22
N SER A 68 2.21 -12.46 -6.10
CA SER A 68 1.25 -11.78 -5.22
C SER A 68 1.80 -10.50 -4.57
N LYS A 69 3.13 -10.35 -4.51
CA LYS A 69 3.77 -9.09 -4.10
C LYS A 69 3.83 -8.09 -5.23
N TRP A 70 4.02 -8.53 -6.47
CA TRP A 70 4.04 -7.66 -7.65
C TRP A 70 2.65 -7.18 -8.01
N ALA A 71 1.66 -8.06 -8.09
CA ALA A 71 0.28 -7.74 -8.42
C ALA A 71 -0.68 -8.28 -7.36
N ARG A 72 -1.65 -7.45 -6.95
CA ARG A 72 -2.60 -7.78 -5.88
C ARG A 72 -4.03 -7.85 -6.41
N PRO A 73 -4.83 -8.83 -5.97
CA PRO A 73 -6.26 -8.85 -6.28
C PRO A 73 -6.95 -7.81 -5.41
N ASP A 74 -7.11 -6.60 -5.95
CA ASP A 74 -7.84 -5.51 -5.28
C ASP A 74 -9.18 -5.27 -5.97
N ASN A 75 -10.20 -6.01 -5.52
CA ASN A 75 -11.54 -5.94 -6.09
C ASN A 75 -12.14 -4.52 -6.05
N PHE A 76 -11.74 -3.69 -5.09
CA PHE A 76 -12.27 -2.34 -4.97
C PHE A 76 -11.69 -1.43 -6.06
N ILE A 77 -10.36 -1.42 -6.20
CA ILE A 77 -9.69 -0.64 -7.24
C ILE A 77 -10.05 -1.17 -8.62
N VAL A 78 -10.11 -2.49 -8.82
CA VAL A 78 -10.48 -3.11 -10.10
C VAL A 78 -11.87 -2.67 -10.56
N ARG A 79 -12.85 -2.57 -9.66
CA ARG A 79 -14.24 -2.20 -9.99
C ARG A 79 -14.44 -0.72 -10.28
N HIS A 80 -13.59 0.14 -9.74
CA HIS A 80 -13.74 1.59 -9.82
C HIS A 80 -12.54 2.28 -10.48
N TYR A 81 -11.73 1.51 -11.20
CA TYR A 81 -10.50 2.00 -11.81
C TYR A 81 -10.74 3.23 -12.69
N ASP A 82 -11.81 3.22 -13.48
CA ASP A 82 -12.16 4.32 -14.39
C ASP A 82 -12.54 5.63 -13.66
N LYS A 83 -12.84 5.55 -12.36
CA LYS A 83 -13.19 6.71 -11.51
C LYS A 83 -12.02 7.18 -10.65
N LEU A 84 -10.86 6.51 -10.73
CA LEU A 84 -9.71 6.76 -9.87
C LEU A 84 -8.51 7.23 -10.68
N ASP A 85 -7.90 8.32 -10.22
CA ASP A 85 -6.65 8.78 -10.83
C ASP A 85 -5.50 7.82 -10.48
N LYS A 86 -4.65 7.54 -11.47
CA LYS A 86 -3.45 6.71 -11.29
C LYS A 86 -2.59 7.15 -10.10
N PHE A 87 -2.47 8.46 -9.86
CA PHE A 87 -1.75 9.01 -8.72
C PHE A 87 -2.36 8.60 -7.38
N ASP A 88 -3.68 8.64 -7.24
CA ASP A 88 -4.36 8.23 -6.00
C ASP A 88 -4.22 6.73 -5.76
N ILE A 89 -4.28 5.92 -6.82
CA ILE A 89 -4.03 4.47 -6.75
C ILE A 89 -2.59 4.18 -6.31
N GLN A 90 -1.60 4.89 -6.85
CA GLN A 90 -0.20 4.76 -6.42
C GLN A 90 0.00 5.16 -4.95
N GLN A 91 -0.64 6.24 -4.51
CA GLN A 91 -0.61 6.63 -3.09
C GLN A 91 -1.29 5.59 -2.20
N TYR A 92 -2.41 5.02 -2.65
CA TYR A 92 -3.09 3.91 -1.97
C TYR A 92 -2.17 2.70 -1.82
N ILE A 93 -1.51 2.27 -2.89
CA ILE A 93 -0.54 1.16 -2.87
C ILE A 93 0.56 1.45 -1.85
N LYS A 94 1.11 2.67 -1.86
CA LYS A 94 2.18 3.08 -0.93
C LYS A 94 1.73 3.02 0.54
N VAL A 95 0.51 3.47 0.83
CA VAL A 95 -0.02 3.50 2.20
C VAL A 95 -0.52 2.14 2.67
N SER A 96 -1.06 1.31 1.78
CA SER A 96 -1.55 -0.04 2.11
C SER A 96 -0.43 -1.08 2.22
N SER A 97 0.70 -0.86 1.53
CA SER A 97 1.91 -1.69 1.64
C SER A 97 2.86 -1.25 2.74
N ALA A 98 2.76 -0.01 3.21
CA ALA A 98 3.54 0.47 4.35
C ALA A 98 3.16 -0.31 5.61
N SER A 99 4.16 -0.90 6.27
CA SER A 99 4.04 -1.39 7.63
C SER A 99 4.41 -0.29 8.62
N PHE A 100 3.90 -0.39 9.84
CA PHE A 100 4.31 0.49 10.93
C PHE A 100 5.84 0.48 11.12
N THR A 101 6.47 -0.68 10.96
CA THR A 101 7.93 -0.82 11.09
C THR A 101 8.71 -0.12 9.98
N THR A 102 8.29 -0.18 8.72
CA THR A 102 9.05 0.44 7.61
C THR A 102 8.85 1.96 7.57
N PHE A 103 7.69 2.48 8.00
CA PHE A 103 7.38 3.90 7.92
C PHE A 103 7.62 4.67 9.23
N CYS A 104 7.19 4.12 10.36
CA CYS A 104 7.21 4.84 11.65
C CYS A 104 8.50 4.61 12.43
N LEU A 105 9.11 3.42 12.34
CA LEU A 105 10.28 3.07 13.16
C LEU A 105 11.49 3.99 12.96
N PRO A 106 11.88 4.40 11.73
CA PRO A 106 13.02 5.31 11.55
C PRO A 106 12.75 6.68 12.19
N ILE A 107 11.53 7.20 12.01
CA ILE A 107 11.10 8.49 12.58
C ILE A 107 11.09 8.42 14.12
N LEU A 108 10.58 7.31 14.66
CA LEU A 108 10.47 7.07 16.10
C LEU A 108 11.86 6.95 16.74
N ILE A 109 12.80 6.24 16.10
CA ILE A 109 14.19 6.11 16.58
C ILE A 109 14.87 7.47 16.63
N VAL A 110 14.81 8.26 15.55
CA VAL A 110 15.44 9.59 15.51
C VAL A 110 14.83 10.51 16.57
N ALA A 111 13.51 10.51 16.72
CA ALA A 111 12.84 11.31 17.73
C ALA A 111 13.22 10.90 19.16
N LEU A 112 13.31 9.60 19.45
CA LEU A 112 13.75 9.10 20.75
C LEU A 112 15.19 9.53 21.06
N ILE A 113 16.11 9.40 20.10
CA ILE A 113 17.50 9.83 20.29
C ILE A 113 17.55 11.31 20.67
N LEU A 114 16.81 12.16 19.97
CA LEU A 114 16.76 13.60 20.26
C LEU A 114 16.17 13.90 21.64
N ILE A 115 15.07 13.26 22.02
CA ILE A 115 14.45 13.43 23.35
C ILE A 115 15.44 13.08 24.46
N TRP A 116 16.14 11.95 24.31
CA TRP A 116 17.10 11.51 25.31
C TRP A 116 18.34 12.42 25.36
N LEU A 117 18.82 12.92 24.22
CA LEU A 117 19.91 13.90 24.16
C LEU A 117 19.55 15.20 24.90
N ILE A 118 18.35 15.72 24.65
CA ILE A 118 17.82 16.92 25.31
C ILE A 118 17.66 16.69 26.81
N ALA A 119 17.07 15.56 27.21
CA ALA A 119 16.89 15.22 28.61
C ALA A 119 18.25 15.08 29.33
N LEU A 120 19.25 14.47 28.68
CA LEU A 120 20.58 14.29 29.24
C LEU A 120 21.35 15.59 29.44
N LEU A 121 21.23 16.55 28.50
CA LEU A 121 21.97 17.80 28.52
C LEU A 121 21.33 18.88 29.40
N LEU A 122 19.99 18.98 29.42
CA LEU A 122 19.30 20.12 30.07
C LEU A 122 18.83 19.84 31.50
N ILE A 123 18.60 18.57 31.88
CA ILE A 123 18.02 18.23 33.17
C ILE A 123 19.13 17.74 34.12
N LYS A 124 19.41 18.52 35.17
CA LYS A 124 20.43 18.18 36.19
C LYS A 124 20.01 17.04 37.15
N PRO A 125 18.81 17.06 37.76
CA PRO A 125 18.42 15.98 38.67
C PRO A 125 18.17 14.67 37.90
N VAL A 126 18.90 13.62 38.31
CA VAL A 126 18.90 12.30 37.64
C VAL A 126 17.48 11.71 37.60
N VAL A 127 16.73 11.78 38.71
CA VAL A 127 15.37 11.20 38.80
C VAL A 127 14.40 11.89 37.84
N VAL A 128 14.40 13.23 37.80
CA VAL A 128 13.51 14.01 36.92
C VAL A 128 13.84 13.77 35.45
N LYS A 129 15.13 13.59 35.13
CA LYS A 129 15.59 13.28 33.77
C LYS A 129 14.98 11.98 33.25
N PHE A 130 14.99 10.92 34.05
CA PHE A 130 14.42 9.63 33.66
C PHE A 130 12.90 9.70 33.51
N ILE A 131 12.19 10.34 34.47
CA ILE A 131 10.74 10.50 34.40
C ILE A 131 10.36 11.27 33.13
N PHE A 132 11.01 12.40 32.87
CA PHE A 132 10.74 13.21 31.68
C PHE A 132 11.05 12.44 30.38
N GLY A 133 12.20 11.77 30.31
CA GLY A 133 12.59 10.98 29.14
C GLY A 133 11.60 9.87 28.82
N ILE A 134 11.12 9.14 29.84
CA ILE A 134 10.13 8.07 29.68
C ILE A 134 8.77 8.64 29.25
N CYS A 135 8.28 9.68 29.93
CA CYS A 135 6.99 10.30 29.59
C CYS A 135 6.99 10.84 28.14
N MET A 136 8.05 11.53 27.73
CA MET A 136 8.18 12.04 26.36
C MET A 136 8.32 10.93 25.33
N SER A 137 9.03 9.85 25.65
CA SER A 137 9.15 8.68 24.76
C SER A 137 7.79 8.03 24.49
N ILE A 138 6.97 7.85 25.53
CA ILE A 138 5.60 7.30 25.41
C ILE A 138 4.73 8.25 24.58
N LEU A 139 4.79 9.56 24.85
CA LEU A 139 4.01 10.56 24.15
C LEU A 139 4.35 10.60 22.65
N VAL A 140 5.63 10.54 22.28
CA VAL A 140 6.05 10.51 20.87
C VAL A 140 5.64 9.22 20.19
N ALA A 141 5.79 8.07 20.84
CA ALA A 141 5.30 6.80 20.28
C ALA A 141 3.80 6.84 19.97
N PHE A 142 3.00 7.42 20.88
CA PHE A 142 1.57 7.59 20.69
C PHE A 142 1.23 8.55 19.54
N LEU A 143 1.92 9.70 19.44
CA LEU A 143 1.70 10.67 18.36
C LEU A 143 2.06 10.09 16.99
N VAL A 144 3.18 9.37 16.88
CA VAL A 144 3.61 8.72 15.63
C VAL A 144 2.59 7.66 15.20
N PHE A 145 2.09 6.86 16.15
CA PHE A 145 1.05 5.86 15.90
C PHE A 145 -0.26 6.51 15.41
N ARG A 146 -0.72 7.56 16.11
CA ARG A 146 -1.95 8.29 15.73
C ARG A 146 -1.79 8.95 14.35
N PHE A 147 -0.65 9.55 14.06
CA PHE A 147 -0.37 10.16 12.77
C PHE A 147 -0.43 9.13 11.63
N TYR A 148 0.18 7.97 11.82
CA TYR A 148 0.13 6.87 10.87
C TYR A 148 -1.30 6.39 10.60
N HIS A 149 -2.07 6.15 11.67
CA HIS A 149 -3.47 5.72 11.55
C HIS A 149 -4.32 6.77 10.83
N ASN A 150 -4.20 8.04 11.21
CA ASN A 150 -4.94 9.14 10.57
C ASN A 150 -4.60 9.29 9.09
N ARG A 151 -3.32 9.16 8.72
CA ARG A 151 -2.90 9.23 7.31
C ARG A 151 -3.52 8.10 6.49
N ARG A 152 -3.55 6.89 7.05
CA ARG A 152 -4.17 5.72 6.40
C ARG A 152 -5.68 5.92 6.24
N MET A 153 -6.38 6.35 7.29
CA MET A 153 -7.81 6.60 7.24
C MET A 153 -8.17 7.72 6.25
N LYS A 154 -7.48 8.86 6.27
CA LYS A 154 -7.72 9.96 5.32
C LYS A 154 -7.58 9.52 3.86
N MET A 155 -6.56 8.71 3.56
CA MET A 155 -6.35 8.21 2.19
C MET A 155 -7.48 7.26 1.75
N LEU A 156 -7.90 6.35 2.63
CA LEU A 156 -9.05 5.49 2.35
C LEU A 156 -10.31 6.33 2.12
N THR A 157 -10.62 7.25 3.03
CA THR A 157 -11.79 8.14 2.90
C THR A 157 -11.76 8.94 1.59
N LYS A 158 -10.60 9.44 1.15
CA LYS A 158 -10.45 10.14 -0.13
C LYS A 158 -10.79 9.25 -1.34
N LEU A 159 -10.35 7.98 -1.33
CA LEU A 159 -10.69 7.03 -2.40
C LEU A 159 -12.18 6.72 -2.40
N TYR A 160 -12.75 6.43 -1.23
CA TYR A 160 -14.19 6.18 -1.10
C TYR A 160 -15.03 7.39 -1.49
N SER A 161 -14.62 8.62 -1.17
CA SER A 161 -15.38 9.82 -1.54
C SER A 161 -15.43 10.06 -3.04
N LYS A 162 -14.35 9.75 -3.78
CA LYS A 162 -14.33 9.82 -5.26
C LYS A 162 -15.29 8.84 -5.92
N ILE A 163 -15.58 7.73 -5.25
CA ILE A 163 -16.51 6.71 -5.74
C ILE A 163 -17.95 7.03 -5.33
N GLY A 164 -18.14 7.51 -4.09
CA GLY A 164 -19.44 7.90 -3.52
C GLY A 164 -20.10 9.07 -4.24
N SER A 165 -19.32 10.03 -4.76
CA SER A 165 -19.85 11.14 -5.58
C SER A 165 -20.49 10.66 -6.89
N GLY A 166 -20.15 9.46 -7.37
CA GLY A 166 -20.78 8.83 -8.52
C GLY A 166 -21.86 7.80 -8.18
N TRP A 167 -22.11 7.53 -6.90
CA TRP A 167 -23.17 6.63 -6.41
C TRP A 167 -24.41 7.41 -5.96
N ALA A 168 -24.25 8.65 -5.50
CA ALA A 168 -25.35 9.58 -5.24
C ALA A 168 -25.99 10.15 -6.53
N GLY A 169 -25.38 9.92 -7.69
CA GLY A 169 -25.89 10.30 -9.02
C GLY A 169 -26.99 9.39 -9.59
N GLY A 170 -27.53 8.47 -8.77
CA GLY A 170 -28.88 7.92 -8.97
C GLY A 170 -29.98 8.87 -8.49
N GLY A 171 -29.64 10.10 -8.09
CA GLY A 171 -30.59 11.19 -7.85
C GLY A 171 -30.92 11.91 -9.16
N ILE A 172 -32.13 11.65 -9.65
CA ILE A 172 -32.96 12.48 -10.54
C ILE A 172 -32.25 13.77 -11.01
N SER A 173 -31.80 13.79 -12.27
CA SER A 173 -31.58 15.05 -12.97
C SER A 173 -32.94 15.69 -13.22
N ILE A 174 -33.26 16.75 -12.47
CA ILE A 174 -34.33 17.66 -12.87
C ILE A 174 -33.64 18.78 -13.64
N ASN A 175 -34.00 18.92 -14.92
CA ASN A 175 -33.72 20.11 -15.73
C ASN A 175 -34.21 21.37 -15.04
#